data_AF-A0AAD7J6U1-F1
#
_entry.id   AF-A0AAD7J6U1-F1
#
_cell.length_a   1.000
_cell.length_b   1.000
_cell.length_c   1.000
_cell.angle_alpha   90.00
_cell.angle_beta   90.00
_cell.angle_gamma   90.00
#
_symmetry.space_group_name_H-M   'P 1'
#
loop_
_entity.id
_entity.type
_entity.pdbx_description
1 polymer ?
#
loop_
_entity_poly.entity_id
_entity_poly.type
_entity_poly.pdbx_seq_one_letter_code
_entity_poly.pdbx_strand_id
1 'polypeptide(L)'
;AYNQILQILNSVWDTGLGVAMQDLLHCIRRNTQWYRNDYCLETVRHVKTTPVLFLWMTVMALVTYHVPDAAYAIGFHIPSVQQFHVLDLAYVLTRFMDRYIRAGNYNRFNIQSFSFKLDTDGTYGLLLFDRKLRTVFKRA
;
A
#
# COMPACT_ATOMS: atom_id res chain seq x y z
N ALA A 1 -4.70 15.51 2.80
CA ALA A 1 -3.63 14.51 2.60
C ALA A 1 -4.19 13.11 2.36
N TYR A 2 -5.01 12.60 3.29
CA TYR A 2 -5.58 11.25 3.22
C TYR A 2 -6.32 10.90 1.91
N ASN A 3 -7.29 11.74 1.52
CA ASN A 3 -8.05 11.54 0.27
C ASN A 3 -7.16 11.56 -0.98
N GLN A 4 -6.08 12.34 -0.97
CA GLN A 4 -5.14 12.44 -2.07
C GLN A 4 -4.30 11.16 -2.21
N ILE A 5 -3.87 10.58 -1.09
CA ILE A 5 -3.18 9.27 -1.06
C ILE A 5 -4.08 8.18 -1.67
N LEU A 6 -5.35 8.13 -1.26
CA LEU A 6 -6.31 7.17 -1.80
C LEU A 6 -6.53 7.34 -3.32
N GLN A 7 -6.67 8.59 -3.79
CA GLN A 7 -6.79 8.89 -5.22
C GLN A 7 -5.56 8.43 -6.01
N ILE A 8 -4.35 8.65 -5.48
CA ILE A 8 -3.12 8.19 -6.13
C ILE A 8 -3.10 6.67 -6.20
N LEU A 9 -3.35 5.98 -5.09
CA LEU A 9 -3.33 4.51 -5.04
C LEU A 9 -4.38 3.86 -5.96
N ASN A 10 -5.59 4.42 -6.01
CA ASN A 10 -6.65 3.93 -6.89
C ASN A 10 -6.44 4.28 -8.36
N SER A 11 -5.55 5.23 -8.68
CA SER A 11 -5.20 5.61 -10.05
C SER A 11 -3.87 5.00 -10.56
N VAL A 12 -3.15 4.23 -9.73
CA VAL A 12 -1.88 3.55 -10.12
C VAL A 12 -2.02 2.78 -11.44
N TRP A 13 -3.18 2.17 -11.67
CA TRP A 13 -3.46 1.46 -12.90
C TRP A 13 -3.39 2.36 -14.15
N ASP A 14 -3.94 3.57 -14.04
CA ASP A 14 -4.05 4.52 -15.15
C ASP A 14 -2.76 5.34 -15.31
N THR A 15 -2.10 5.69 -14.20
CA THR A 15 -0.92 6.58 -14.19
C THR A 15 0.42 5.84 -14.27
N GLY A 16 0.43 4.56 -13.91
CA GLY A 16 1.63 3.73 -13.85
C GLY A 16 2.45 3.92 -12.56
N LEU A 17 3.20 2.88 -12.22
CA LEU A 17 3.91 2.76 -10.95
C LEU A 17 4.89 3.92 -10.68
N GLY A 18 5.64 4.35 -11.70
CA GLY A 18 6.65 5.40 -11.53
C GLY A 18 6.05 6.76 -11.12
N VAL A 19 5.00 7.19 -11.82
CA VAL A 19 4.31 8.46 -11.54
C VAL A 19 3.60 8.40 -10.20
N ALA A 20 2.83 7.34 -9.97
CA ALA A 20 2.10 7.17 -8.71
C ALA A 20 3.04 7.10 -7.49
N MET A 21 4.22 6.49 -7.63
CA MET A 21 5.21 6.42 -6.55
C MET A 21 5.76 7.81 -6.20
N GLN A 22 6.07 8.65 -7.20
CA GLN A 22 6.54 10.01 -6.96
C GLN A 22 5.47 10.88 -6.29
N ASP A 23 4.23 10.80 -6.77
CA ASP A 23 3.10 11.55 -6.21
C ASP A 23 2.81 11.13 -4.77
N LEU A 24 2.85 9.82 -4.51
CA LEU A 24 2.61 9.25 -3.19
C LEU A 24 3.70 9.66 -2.19
N LEU A 25 4.98 9.59 -2.61
CA LEU A 25 6.11 10.06 -1.81
C LEU A 25 5.93 11.54 -1.44
N HIS A 26 5.58 12.40 -2.39
CA HIS A 26 5.36 13.82 -2.12
C HIS A 26 4.19 14.06 -1.15
N CYS A 27 3.12 13.27 -1.26
CA CYS A 27 1.96 13.37 -0.36
C CYS A 27 2.26 12.90 1.06
N ILE A 28 2.94 11.75 1.23
CA ILE A 28 3.30 11.22 2.55
C ILE A 28 4.34 12.12 3.21
N ARG A 29 5.34 12.58 2.45
CA ARG A 29 6.43 13.47 2.92
C ARG A 29 5.92 14.71 3.67
N ARG A 30 4.85 15.34 3.18
CA ARG A 30 4.28 16.54 3.82
C ARG A 30 3.82 16.29 5.26
N ASN A 31 3.69 15.03 5.67
CA ASN A 31 3.14 14.63 6.96
C ASN A 31 4.12 13.80 7.81
N THR A 32 5.39 13.64 7.42
CA THR A 32 6.36 12.75 8.11
C THR A 32 7.76 13.36 8.18
N GLN A 33 8.45 13.17 9.32
CA GLN A 33 9.84 13.65 9.51
C GLN A 33 10.92 12.68 9.03
N TRP A 34 10.57 11.44 8.67
CA TRP A 34 11.51 10.38 8.30
C TRP A 34 11.61 10.26 6.78
N TYR A 35 12.72 10.67 6.17
CA TYR A 35 12.86 10.62 4.71
C TYR A 35 14.31 10.48 4.22
N ARG A 36 14.49 9.68 3.15
CA ARG A 36 15.62 9.72 2.19
C ARG A 36 15.01 9.87 0.78
N ASN A 37 15.38 10.91 0.01
CA ASN A 37 14.80 11.23 -1.31
C ASN A 37 15.68 10.77 -2.47
N ASP A 38 16.82 10.15 -2.18
CA ASP A 38 17.80 9.88 -3.21
C ASP A 38 17.29 8.72 -4.06
N TYR A 39 16.78 9.02 -5.25
CA TYR A 39 16.51 8.03 -6.27
C TYR A 39 17.85 7.54 -6.86
N CYS A 40 18.59 6.78 -6.06
CA CYS A 40 19.85 6.17 -6.45
C CYS A 40 19.68 4.65 -6.59
N LEU A 41 20.65 4.00 -7.24
CA LEU A 41 20.63 2.56 -7.47
C LEU A 41 20.50 1.74 -6.17
N GLU A 42 21.10 2.24 -5.08
CA GLU A 42 21.02 1.64 -3.74
C GLU A 42 19.57 1.63 -3.24
N THR A 43 18.91 2.80 -3.29
CA THR A 43 17.51 2.98 -2.91
C THR A 43 16.57 2.07 -3.71
N VAL A 44 16.79 1.96 -5.02
CA VAL A 44 16.01 1.07 -5.90
C VAL A 44 16.23 -0.40 -5.56
N ARG A 45 17.46 -0.79 -5.23
CA ARG A 45 17.79 -2.16 -4.81
C ARG A 45 17.12 -2.48 -3.47
N HIS A 46 17.24 -1.59 -2.50
CA HIS A 46 16.64 -1.71 -1.16
C HIS A 46 15.15 -2.02 -1.25
N VAL A 47 14.35 -1.12 -1.84
CA VAL A 47 12.88 -1.28 -1.91
C VAL A 47 12.44 -2.55 -2.63
N LYS A 48 13.22 -3.01 -3.61
CA LYS A 48 12.93 -4.24 -4.35
C LYS A 48 13.19 -5.50 -3.53
N THR A 49 14.10 -5.43 -2.55
CA THR A 49 14.48 -6.52 -1.64
C THR A 49 13.80 -6.45 -0.28
N THR A 50 13.16 -5.32 0.07
CA THR A 50 12.44 -5.15 1.33
C THR A 50 11.36 -6.24 1.47
N PRO A 51 11.43 -7.08 2.51
CA PRO A 51 10.41 -8.08 2.75
C PRO A 51 9.12 -7.40 3.19
N VAL A 52 7.98 -7.99 2.83
CA VAL A 52 6.67 -7.49 3.22
C VAL A 52 5.81 -8.64 3.67
N LEU A 53 5.24 -8.51 4.86
CA LEU A 53 4.21 -9.40 5.35
C LEU A 53 2.85 -8.79 5.05
N PHE A 54 1.94 -9.67 4.65
CA PHE A 54 0.66 -9.33 4.07
C PHE A 54 -0.37 -10.32 4.60
N LEU A 55 -1.31 -9.85 5.41
CA LEU A 55 -2.30 -10.68 6.12
C LEU A 55 -3.72 -10.35 5.68
N TRP A 56 -4.32 -11.28 4.95
CA TRP A 56 -5.58 -11.11 4.26
C TRP A 56 -6.74 -11.61 5.12
N MET A 57 -7.74 -10.77 5.33
CA MET A 57 -8.90 -11.16 6.13
C MET A 57 -10.17 -10.43 5.72
N THR A 58 -11.31 -10.98 6.13
CA THR A 58 -12.59 -10.28 6.00
C THR A 58 -12.63 -9.10 6.96
N VAL A 59 -13.25 -7.99 6.56
CA VAL A 59 -13.39 -6.79 7.40
C VAL A 59 -14.07 -7.12 8.72
N MET A 60 -15.07 -8.00 8.68
CA MET A 60 -15.79 -8.49 9.87
C MET A 60 -14.90 -9.20 10.90
N ALA A 61 -13.75 -9.73 10.51
CA ALA A 61 -12.80 -10.36 11.44
C ALA A 61 -11.86 -9.34 12.10
N LEU A 62 -11.81 -8.09 11.60
CA LEU A 62 -10.80 -7.10 11.96
C LEU A 62 -11.40 -5.90 12.70
N VAL A 63 -12.57 -5.43 12.26
CA VAL A 63 -13.27 -4.30 12.87
C VAL A 63 -14.62 -4.75 13.41
N THR A 64 -14.93 -4.33 14.64
CA THR A 64 -16.24 -4.57 15.28
C THR A 64 -17.32 -3.61 14.78
N TYR A 65 -16.92 -2.56 14.07
CA TYR A 65 -17.81 -1.56 13.49
C TYR A 65 -17.91 -1.73 11.96
N HIS A 66 -19.08 -1.40 11.42
CA HIS A 66 -19.31 -1.44 9.98
C HIS A 66 -18.52 -0.33 9.29
N VAL A 67 -17.70 -0.71 8.32
CA VAL A 67 -17.11 0.23 7.35
C VAL A 67 -17.92 0.10 6.07
N PRO A 68 -18.69 1.14 5.68
CA PRO A 68 -19.50 1.10 4.48
C PRO A 68 -18.68 0.68 3.26
N ASP A 69 -19.26 -0.20 2.45
CA ASP A 69 -18.69 -0.72 1.21
C ASP A 69 -17.39 -1.52 1.34
N ALA A 70 -16.78 -1.65 2.53
CA ALA A 70 -15.56 -2.43 2.70
C ALA A 70 -15.86 -3.92 2.87
N ALA A 71 -15.50 -4.72 1.87
CA ALA A 71 -15.69 -6.18 1.89
C ALA A 71 -14.46 -6.94 2.40
N TYR A 72 -13.27 -6.37 2.24
CA TYR A 72 -12.01 -7.05 2.56
C TYR A 72 -10.97 -6.13 3.18
N ALA A 73 -10.12 -6.72 4.03
CA ALA A 73 -9.07 -6.05 4.76
C ALA A 73 -7.72 -6.72 4.52
N ILE A 74 -6.70 -5.89 4.40
CA ILE A 74 -5.31 -6.31 4.25
C ILE A 74 -4.50 -5.59 5.32
N GLY A 75 -4.08 -6.34 6.33
CA GLY A 75 -3.01 -5.91 7.22
C GLY A 75 -1.67 -6.08 6.52
N PHE A 76 -0.76 -5.15 6.72
CA PHE A 76 0.59 -5.27 6.20
C PHE A 76 1.63 -4.82 7.23
N HIS A 77 2.82 -5.40 7.10
CA HIS A 77 4.01 -5.00 7.85
C HIS A 77 5.22 -5.01 6.92
N ILE A 78 5.94 -3.90 6.91
CA ILE A 78 7.11 -3.63 6.08
C ILE A 78 8.26 -3.33 7.06
N PRO A 79 9.02 -4.36 7.47
CA PRO A 79 10.19 -4.15 8.31
C PRO A 79 11.23 -3.35 7.54
N SER A 80 11.59 -2.18 8.04
CA SER A 80 12.64 -1.37 7.45
C SER A 80 13.23 -0.37 8.43
N VAL A 81 14.45 0.09 8.12
CA VAL A 81 15.12 1.13 8.90
C VAL A 81 14.45 2.48 8.67
N GLN A 82 14.46 3.32 9.70
CA GLN A 82 13.70 4.58 9.77
C GLN A 82 13.82 5.49 8.53
N GLN A 83 15.01 5.58 7.95
CA GLN A 83 15.27 6.41 6.77
C GLN A 83 14.55 5.94 5.48
N PHE A 84 14.11 4.68 5.42
CA PHE A 84 13.43 4.10 4.25
C PHE A 84 11.93 3.88 4.45
N HIS A 85 11.37 4.10 5.65
CA HIS A 85 9.96 3.84 5.97
C HIS A 85 8.97 4.37 4.92
N VAL A 86 9.05 5.67 4.63
CA VAL A 86 8.13 6.34 3.69
C VAL A 86 8.30 5.82 2.26
N LEU A 87 9.55 5.52 1.90
CA LEU A 87 9.89 5.02 0.58
C LEU A 87 9.40 3.59 0.38
N ASP A 88 9.71 2.71 1.34
CA ASP A 88 9.26 1.33 1.31
C ASP A 88 7.73 1.27 1.32
N LEU A 89 7.06 2.09 2.15
CA LEU A 89 5.61 2.21 2.14
C LEU A 89 5.07 2.60 0.75
N ALA A 90 5.60 3.68 0.16
CA ALA A 90 5.13 4.15 -1.13
C ALA A 90 5.34 3.11 -2.25
N TYR A 91 6.51 2.46 -2.26
CA TYR A 91 6.84 1.41 -3.22
C TYR A 91 5.93 0.19 -3.06
N VAL A 92 5.74 -0.28 -1.82
CA VAL A 92 4.94 -1.48 -1.54
C VAL A 92 3.48 -1.26 -1.90
N LEU A 93 2.89 -0.12 -1.54
CA LEU A 93 1.49 0.18 -1.85
C LEU A 93 1.26 0.31 -3.36
N THR A 94 2.11 1.05 -4.07
CA THR A 94 1.96 1.21 -5.52
C THR A 94 2.22 -0.10 -6.27
N ARG A 95 3.23 -0.87 -5.87
CA ARG A 95 3.50 -2.20 -6.44
C ARG A 95 2.38 -3.20 -6.15
N PHE A 96 1.78 -3.12 -4.96
CA PHE A 96 0.62 -3.93 -4.60
C PHE A 96 -0.54 -3.65 -5.57
N MET A 97 -0.89 -2.37 -5.76
CA MET A 97 -1.95 -1.97 -6.66
C MET A 97 -1.67 -2.40 -8.11
N ASP A 98 -0.46 -2.13 -8.63
CA ASP A 98 -0.10 -2.54 -10.00
C ASP A 98 -0.16 -4.07 -10.18
N ARG A 99 0.36 -4.85 -9.23
CA ARG A 99 0.40 -6.33 -9.34
C ARG A 99 -0.99 -6.96 -9.22
N TYR A 100 -1.76 -6.59 -8.20
CA TYR A 100 -3.00 -7.29 -7.90
C TYR A 100 -4.17 -6.82 -8.74
N ILE A 101 -4.17 -5.59 -9.26
CA ILE A 101 -5.14 -5.18 -10.29
C ILE A 101 -4.90 -5.98 -11.57
N ARG A 102 -3.63 -6.19 -11.98
CA ARG A 102 -3.28 -7.06 -13.13
C ARG A 102 -3.70 -8.51 -12.92
N ALA A 103 -3.44 -9.08 -11.73
CA ALA A 103 -3.80 -10.46 -11.39
C ALA A 103 -5.30 -10.68 -11.13
N GLY A 104 -6.06 -9.60 -10.90
CA GLY A 104 -7.51 -9.58 -10.66
C GLY A 104 -8.40 -9.79 -11.89
N ASN A 105 -7.80 -10.10 -13.05
CA ASN A 105 -8.49 -10.17 -14.34
C ASN A 105 -9.08 -8.82 -14.77
N TYR A 106 -8.34 -7.72 -14.55
CA TYR A 106 -8.78 -6.34 -14.87
C TYR A 106 -9.99 -5.82 -14.10
N ASN A 107 -10.54 -6.60 -13.15
CA ASN A 107 -11.57 -6.10 -12.24
C ASN A 107 -10.93 -5.12 -11.26
N ARG A 108 -11.06 -3.83 -11.56
CA ARG A 108 -10.66 -2.76 -10.66
C ARG A 108 -11.33 -2.98 -9.29
N PHE A 109 -10.51 -2.91 -8.25
CA PHE A 109 -10.94 -2.82 -6.86
C PHE A 109 -10.35 -1.54 -6.30
N ASN A 110 -11.12 -0.85 -5.47
CA ASN A 110 -10.70 0.41 -4.89
C ASN A 110 -10.37 0.22 -3.42
N ILE A 111 -9.30 0.87 -2.99
CA ILE A 111 -9.05 1.11 -1.58
C ILE A 111 -10.08 2.16 -1.14
N GLN A 112 -10.94 1.76 -0.20
CA GLN A 112 -11.94 2.60 0.45
C GLN A 112 -11.33 3.38 1.62
N SER A 113 -10.40 2.75 2.33
CA SER A 113 -9.73 3.35 3.47
C SER A 113 -8.35 2.74 3.67
N PHE A 114 -7.43 3.52 4.22
CA PHE A 114 -6.04 3.14 4.42
C PHE A 114 -5.50 3.79 5.68
N SER A 115 -4.96 3.02 6.61
CA SER A 115 -4.21 3.59 7.73
C SER A 115 -2.82 2.99 7.80
N PHE A 116 -1.88 3.75 8.31
CA PHE A 116 -0.54 3.27 8.56
C PHE A 116 0.06 4.00 9.77
N LYS A 117 1.04 3.35 10.38
CA LYS A 117 1.90 3.95 11.37
C LYS A 117 3.33 3.51 11.08
N LEU A 118 4.23 4.47 11.19
CA LEU A 118 5.66 4.26 11.08
C LEU A 118 6.18 4.10 12.52
N ASP A 119 6.98 3.08 12.75
CA ASP A 119 7.47 2.70 14.07
C ASP A 119 8.92 2.22 13.97
N THR A 120 9.58 2.06 15.10
CA THR A 120 11.02 1.73 15.18
C THR A 120 11.44 0.53 14.31
N ASP A 121 10.62 -0.52 14.27
CA ASP A 121 10.91 -1.76 13.53
C ASP A 121 10.41 -1.76 12.07
N GLY A 122 9.68 -0.72 11.64
CA GLY A 122 9.15 -0.63 10.29
C GLY A 122 7.81 0.07 10.19
N THR A 123 7.11 -0.20 9.09
CA THR A 123 5.80 0.37 8.82
C THR A 123 4.72 -0.69 8.86
N TYR A 124 3.65 -0.45 9.59
CA TYR A 124 2.46 -1.29 9.58
C TYR A 124 1.23 -0.49 9.18
N GLY A 125 0.23 -1.20 8.67
CA GLY A 125 -1.01 -0.56 8.31
C GLY A 125 -2.07 -1.52 7.85
N LEU A 126 -3.18 -0.91 7.45
CA LEU A 126 -4.40 -1.58 7.06
C LEU A 126 -4.95 -0.94 5.79
N LEU A 127 -5.27 -1.77 4.81
CA LEU A 127 -5.98 -1.39 3.59
C LEU A 127 -7.37 -2.03 3.60
N LEU A 128 -8.40 -1.24 3.36
CA LEU A 128 -9.78 -1.68 3.23
C LEU A 128 -10.25 -1.54 1.79
N PHE A 129 -10.86 -2.57 1.24
CA PHE A 129 -11.25 -2.65 -0.18
C PHE A 129 -12.74 -2.83 -0.38
N ASP A 130 -13.25 -2.27 -1.48
CA ASP A 130 -14.66 -2.39 -1.87
C ASP A 130 -15.10 -3.81 -2.24
N ARG A 131 -14.16 -4.62 -2.71
CA ARG A 131 -14.44 -5.93 -3.29
C ARG A 131 -13.45 -6.97 -2.81
N LYS A 132 -13.91 -8.23 -2.77
CA LYS A 132 -13.03 -9.39 -2.53
C LYS A 132 -12.06 -9.53 -3.70
N LEU A 133 -10.78 -9.69 -3.39
CA LEU A 133 -9.77 -10.11 -4.37
C LEU A 133 -10.06 -11.56 -4.79
N ARG A 134 -10.80 -11.73 -5.90
CA ARG A 134 -11.25 -13.04 -6.40
C ARG A 134 -10.10 -14.03 -6.64
N THR A 135 -8.88 -13.55 -6.90
CA THR A 135 -7.75 -14.38 -7.33
C THR A 135 -6.76 -14.74 -6.24
N VAL A 136 -6.84 -14.18 -5.02
CA VAL A 136 -5.84 -14.54 -4.00
C VAL A 136 -6.01 -15.98 -3.51
N PHE A 137 -7.24 -16.49 -3.48
CA PHE A 137 -7.54 -17.86 -3.04
C PHE A 137 -7.49 -18.91 -4.17
N LYS A 138 -7.13 -18.54 -5.40
CA LYS A 138 -7.09 -19.48 -6.55
C LYS A 138 -5.72 -20.13 -6.78
N ARG A 139 -4.74 -19.87 -5.91
CA ARG A 139 -3.46 -20.58 -5.88
C ARG A 139 -3.19 -21.05 -4.45
N ALA A 140 -3.96 -22.03 -4.02
CA ALA A 140 -3.56 -23.01 -3.01
C ALA A 140 -3.44 -24.35 -3.74
#